data_AF-A0A7L4HS90-F1
#
_entry.id   AF-A0A7L4HS90-F1
#
_cell.length_a   1.000
_cell.length_b   1.000
_cell.length_c   1.000
_cell.angle_alpha   90.00
_cell.angle_beta   90.00
_cell.angle_gamma   90.00
#
_symmetry.space_group_name_H-M   'P 1'
#
loop_
_entity.id
_entity.type
_entity.pdbx_description
1 polymer ?
#
loop_
_entity_poly.entity_id
_entity_poly.type
_entity_poly.pdbx_seq_one_letter_code
_entity_poly.pdbx_strand_id
1 'polypeptide(L)'
;VAADWMLEFACSCLCRHFGEECAAEFWRWQAVAQGEGAAAAAAAGGALINGLSKIPTHQKKTVYLCQLLIRTAKGRNLECHFENDQRISPLESALSFWTLLEKEEIKLEKLHEDIRRLIQIQIVAVHMEKGYFKEATEVLERLFTDSESDKPLRVKLATVIKSKDPYVPLLQSFSYNLLISKIKSYIELYMKENETNFLIQ
;
A
#
# COMPACT_ATOMS: atom_id res chain seq x y z
N VAL A 1 -9.94 -22.83 7.54
CA VAL A 1 -10.07 -22.60 9.00
C VAL A 1 -8.73 -22.24 9.61
N ALA A 2 -7.77 -23.16 9.78
CA ALA A 2 -6.46 -22.81 10.35
C ALA A 2 -5.71 -21.75 9.51
N ALA A 3 -5.68 -21.90 8.19
CA ALA A 3 -5.08 -20.92 7.27
C ALA A 3 -5.71 -19.53 7.36
N ASP A 4 -7.04 -19.47 7.45
CA ASP A 4 -7.80 -18.22 7.59
C ASP A 4 -7.41 -17.48 8.88
N TRP A 5 -7.35 -18.20 10.00
CA TRP A 5 -6.98 -17.61 11.29
C TRP A 5 -5.52 -17.13 11.32
N MET A 6 -4.62 -17.89 10.67
CA MET A 6 -3.22 -17.48 10.53
C MET A 6 -3.07 -16.21 9.68
N LEU A 7 -3.87 -16.06 8.61
CA LEU A 7 -3.88 -14.85 7.79
C LEU A 7 -4.42 -13.64 8.56
N GLU A 8 -5.54 -13.79 9.27
CA GLU A 8 -6.11 -12.71 10.08
C GLU A 8 -5.15 -12.29 11.19
N PHE A 9 -4.50 -13.24 11.85
CA PHE A 9 -3.50 -12.96 12.87
C PHE A 9 -2.28 -12.24 12.31
N ALA A 10 -1.74 -12.71 11.17
CA ALA A 10 -0.63 -12.04 10.50
C ALA A 10 -1.00 -10.61 10.07
N CYS A 11 -2.22 -10.40 9.56
CA CYS A 11 -2.75 -9.08 9.23
C CYS A 11 -2.81 -8.17 10.46
N SER A 12 -3.37 -8.66 11.57
CA SER A 12 -3.43 -7.92 12.84
C SER A 12 -2.04 -7.48 13.32
N CYS A 13 -1.03 -8.36 13.21
CA CYS A 13 0.34 -8.01 13.55
C CYS A 13 0.96 -6.98 12.58
N LEU A 14 0.75 -7.12 11.26
CA LEU A 14 1.20 -6.12 10.29
C LEU A 14 0.57 -4.75 10.55
N CYS A 15 -0.73 -4.72 10.80
CA CYS A 15 -1.49 -3.51 11.15
C CYS A 15 -0.94 -2.83 12.41
N ARG A 16 -0.66 -3.61 13.47
CA ARG A 16 -0.12 -3.09 14.72
C ARG A 16 1.24 -2.42 14.54
N HIS A 17 2.14 -3.05 13.79
CA HIS A 17 3.52 -2.57 13.64
C HIS A 17 3.74 -1.63 12.45
N PHE A 18 2.71 -1.34 11.66
CA PHE A 18 2.85 -0.51 10.47
C PHE A 18 3.24 0.93 10.83
N GLY A 19 4.36 1.40 10.29
CA GLY A 19 4.83 2.77 10.52
C GLY A 19 5.16 3.08 11.99
N GLU A 20 5.47 2.05 12.79
CA GLU A 20 6.10 2.18 14.11
C GLU A 20 7.63 2.12 13.97
N GLU A 21 8.37 2.53 15.01
CA GLU A 21 9.83 2.40 15.08
C GLU A 21 10.31 0.92 15.12
N CYS A 22 9.38 -0.03 15.30
CA CYS A 22 9.66 -1.46 15.40
C CYS A 22 9.72 -2.16 14.03
N ALA A 23 10.60 -1.68 13.14
CA ALA A 23 10.72 -2.21 11.78
C ALA A 23 11.00 -3.73 11.72
N ALA A 24 11.73 -4.28 12.71
CA ALA A 24 12.09 -5.70 12.75
C ALA A 24 10.85 -6.62 12.89
N GLU A 25 9.90 -6.25 13.75
CA GLU A 25 8.67 -7.03 13.97
C GLU A 25 7.78 -6.98 12.72
N PHE A 26 7.64 -5.81 12.09
CA PHE A 26 6.90 -5.68 10.83
C PHE A 26 7.44 -6.59 9.73
N TRP A 27 8.77 -6.62 9.54
CA TRP A 27 9.41 -7.47 8.53
C TRP A 27 9.30 -8.96 8.84
N ARG A 28 9.31 -9.35 10.12
CA ARG A 28 9.05 -10.75 10.51
C ARG A 28 7.64 -11.18 10.10
N TRP A 29 6.64 -10.34 10.33
CA TRP A 29 5.25 -10.64 9.97
C TRP A 29 4.99 -10.57 8.47
N GLN A 30 5.72 -9.74 7.71
CA GLN A 30 5.72 -9.81 6.25
C GLN A 30 6.14 -11.21 5.79
N ALA A 31 7.27 -11.73 6.29
CA ALA A 31 7.79 -13.02 5.88
C ALA A 31 6.79 -14.16 6.15
N VAL A 32 6.10 -14.11 7.29
CA VAL A 32 5.00 -15.04 7.62
C VAL A 32 3.82 -14.90 6.64
N ALA A 33 3.38 -13.67 6.35
CA ALA A 33 2.26 -13.42 5.45
C ALA A 33 2.56 -13.84 3.99
N GLN A 34 3.81 -13.75 3.56
CA GLN A 34 4.26 -14.15 2.22
C GLN A 34 4.71 -15.62 2.14
N GLY A 35 4.90 -16.28 3.28
CA GLY A 35 5.39 -17.67 3.36
C GLY A 35 6.90 -17.83 3.08
N GLU A 36 7.69 -16.78 3.29
CA GLU A 36 9.14 -16.79 3.08
C GLU A 36 9.89 -17.15 4.38
N GLY A 37 10.67 -18.23 4.36
CA GLY A 37 11.53 -18.69 5.47
C GLY A 37 11.08 -19.97 6.18
N ALA A 38 12.02 -20.85 6.55
CA ALA A 38 11.74 -22.20 7.07
C ALA A 38 10.95 -22.23 8.39
N ALA A 39 11.11 -21.24 9.26
CA ALA A 39 10.34 -21.11 10.51
C ALA A 39 8.96 -20.45 10.30
N ALA A 40 8.84 -19.58 9.30
CA ALA A 40 7.60 -18.90 8.94
C ALA A 40 6.65 -19.84 8.16
N ALA A 41 7.17 -20.69 7.28
CA ALA A 41 6.42 -21.71 6.54
C ALA A 41 5.84 -22.82 7.45
N ALA A 42 6.43 -23.06 8.62
CA ALA A 42 5.90 -23.99 9.62
C ALA A 42 4.77 -23.37 10.46
N ALA A 43 4.75 -22.04 10.61
CA ALA A 43 3.74 -21.29 11.37
C ALA A 43 2.61 -20.72 10.49
N ALA A 44 2.84 -20.52 9.20
CA ALA A 44 1.86 -20.13 8.19
C ALA A 44 1.84 -21.24 7.14
N GLY A 45 0.89 -22.17 7.27
CA GLY A 45 0.72 -23.27 6.32
C GLY A 45 0.59 -22.75 4.87
N GLY A 46 1.67 -22.86 4.10
CA GLY A 46 1.75 -22.41 2.71
C GLY A 46 1.76 -20.89 2.55
N ALA A 47 2.33 -20.39 1.45
CA ALA A 47 2.37 -18.96 1.14
C ALA A 47 0.94 -18.37 1.12
N LEU A 48 0.55 -17.72 2.23
CA LEU A 48 -0.82 -17.26 2.45
C LEU A 48 -1.27 -16.24 1.40
N ILE A 49 -0.34 -15.52 0.77
CA ILE A 49 -0.65 -14.42 -0.14
C ILE A 49 -0.08 -14.58 -1.57
N ASN A 50 0.94 -15.42 -1.81
CA ASN A 50 1.58 -15.50 -3.14
C ASN A 50 0.70 -16.15 -4.24
N GLY A 51 -0.48 -16.68 -3.89
CA GLY A 51 -1.44 -17.26 -4.82
C GLY A 51 -2.70 -16.40 -5.01
N LEU A 52 -2.59 -15.20 -5.60
CA LEU A 52 -3.74 -14.31 -5.84
C LEU A 52 -4.84 -14.95 -6.72
N SER A 53 -4.55 -16.04 -7.46
CA SER A 53 -5.48 -16.66 -8.41
C SER A 53 -6.70 -17.35 -7.77
N LYS A 54 -6.72 -17.57 -6.45
CA LYS A 54 -7.85 -18.19 -5.73
C LYS A 54 -8.02 -17.65 -4.30
N ILE A 55 -8.07 -16.33 -4.11
CA ILE A 55 -8.40 -15.76 -2.79
C ILE A 55 -9.90 -15.92 -2.53
N PRO A 56 -10.32 -16.59 -1.43
CA PRO A 56 -11.72 -16.61 -1.01
C PRO A 56 -12.28 -15.20 -0.82
N THR A 57 -13.53 -14.96 -1.22
CA THR A 57 -14.14 -13.63 -1.16
C THR A 57 -14.03 -12.98 0.23
N HIS A 58 -14.22 -13.76 1.30
CA HIS A 58 -14.12 -13.24 2.67
C HIS A 58 -12.70 -12.81 3.09
N GLN A 59 -11.66 -13.32 2.42
CA GLN A 59 -10.26 -13.03 2.74
C GLN A 59 -9.67 -11.89 1.90
N LYS A 60 -10.34 -11.49 0.81
CA LYS A 60 -9.83 -10.49 -0.13
C LYS A 60 -9.38 -9.22 0.56
N LYS A 61 -10.23 -8.67 1.41
CA LYS A 61 -9.96 -7.44 2.17
C LYS A 61 -8.68 -7.54 3.00
N THR A 62 -8.53 -8.63 3.73
CA THR A 62 -7.35 -8.93 4.57
C THR A 62 -6.09 -9.05 3.73
N VAL A 63 -6.16 -9.78 2.61
CA VAL A 63 -5.03 -9.93 1.69
C VAL A 63 -4.63 -8.59 1.08
N TYR A 64 -5.59 -7.82 0.56
CA TYR A 64 -5.31 -6.53 -0.07
C TYR A 64 -4.71 -5.54 0.93
N LEU A 65 -5.20 -5.52 2.17
CA LEU A 65 -4.62 -4.69 3.23
C LEU A 65 -3.18 -5.10 3.51
N CYS A 66 -2.89 -6.40 3.72
CA CYS A 66 -1.51 -6.86 3.93
C CYS A 66 -0.59 -6.42 2.79
N GLN A 67 -1.04 -6.61 1.54
CA GLN A 67 -0.26 -6.25 0.35
C GLN A 67 -0.02 -4.74 0.24
N LEU A 68 -1.02 -3.91 0.58
CA LEU A 68 -0.89 -2.45 0.68
C LEU A 68 0.18 -2.06 1.72
N LEU A 69 0.11 -2.61 2.93
CA LEU A 69 1.01 -2.25 4.03
C LEU A 69 2.46 -2.61 3.69
N ILE A 70 2.71 -3.82 3.19
CA ILE A 70 4.06 -4.28 2.84
C ILE A 70 4.69 -3.38 1.78
N ARG A 71 3.95 -3.07 0.72
CA ARG A 71 4.42 -2.22 -0.39
C ARG A 71 4.61 -0.78 0.02
N THR A 72 3.71 -0.26 0.85
CA THR A 72 3.85 1.09 1.42
C THR A 72 5.02 1.14 2.41
N ALA A 73 5.34 0.10 3.14
CA ALA A 73 6.54 0.09 4.00
C ALA A 73 7.83 0.10 3.17
N LYS A 74 7.84 -0.52 1.99
CA LYS A 74 8.96 -0.47 1.02
C LYS A 74 8.88 0.71 0.04
N GLY A 75 7.89 1.59 0.15
CA GLY A 75 7.53 2.57 -0.88
C GLY A 75 8.63 3.54 -1.30
N ARG A 76 9.60 3.82 -0.43
CA ARG A 76 10.77 4.68 -0.72
C ARG A 76 11.94 3.95 -1.39
N ASN A 77 11.91 2.62 -1.44
CA ASN A 77 12.97 1.80 -2.02
C ASN A 77 12.61 1.44 -3.47
N LEU A 78 13.05 2.24 -4.43
CA LEU A 78 12.75 2.04 -5.85
C LEU A 78 13.44 0.81 -6.47
N GLU A 79 14.44 0.24 -5.80
CA GLU A 79 15.10 -1.01 -6.20
C GLU A 79 14.31 -2.26 -5.78
N CYS A 80 13.20 -2.08 -5.05
CA CYS A 80 12.32 -3.17 -4.63
C CYS A 80 11.21 -3.35 -5.66
N HIS A 81 11.02 -4.58 -6.13
CA HIS A 81 10.03 -4.90 -7.15
C HIS A 81 9.07 -5.99 -6.65
N PHE A 82 7.77 -5.74 -6.78
CA PHE A 82 6.71 -6.67 -6.40
C PHE A 82 5.98 -7.27 -7.61
N GLU A 83 6.05 -6.60 -8.75
CA GLU A 83 5.40 -7.00 -9.99
C GLU A 83 6.41 -7.62 -10.97
N ASN A 84 5.92 -8.40 -11.92
CA ASN A 84 6.75 -8.94 -13.00
C ASN A 84 7.37 -7.81 -13.84
N ASP A 85 6.60 -6.75 -14.10
CA ASP A 85 7.11 -5.53 -14.72
C ASP A 85 7.93 -4.74 -13.71
N GLN A 86 9.25 -4.83 -13.83
CA GLN A 86 10.23 -4.18 -12.94
C GLN A 86 10.13 -2.65 -12.98
N ARG A 87 9.42 -2.06 -13.95
CA ARG A 87 9.20 -0.61 -13.99
C ARG A 87 8.19 -0.14 -12.96
N ILE A 88 7.38 -1.05 -12.41
CA ILE A 88 6.36 -0.75 -11.41
C ILE A 88 7.02 -0.64 -10.04
N SER A 89 7.03 0.56 -9.49
CA SER A 89 7.55 0.83 -8.15
C SER A 89 6.66 0.21 -7.05
N PRO A 90 7.17 0.04 -5.82
CA PRO A 90 6.36 -0.45 -4.72
C PRO A 90 5.09 0.37 -4.47
N LEU A 91 5.14 1.70 -4.59
CA LEU A 91 3.95 2.54 -4.39
C LEU A 91 2.94 2.44 -5.53
N GLU A 92 3.36 2.24 -6.79
CA GLU A 92 2.42 1.95 -7.89
C GLU A 92 1.70 0.62 -7.67
N SER A 93 2.43 -0.38 -7.18
CA SER A 93 1.81 -1.64 -6.79
C SER A 93 0.91 -1.47 -5.56
N ALA A 94 1.29 -0.66 -4.57
CA ALA A 94 0.44 -0.32 -3.42
C ALA A 94 -0.88 0.34 -3.85
N LEU A 95 -0.83 1.25 -4.83
CA LEU A 95 -2.00 1.90 -5.40
C LEU A 95 -2.97 0.89 -6.00
N SER A 96 -2.46 -0.14 -6.68
CA SER A 96 -3.27 -1.20 -7.27
C SER A 96 -4.06 -1.96 -6.20
N PHE A 97 -3.44 -2.28 -5.06
CA PHE A 97 -4.13 -2.90 -3.93
C PHE A 97 -5.08 -1.95 -3.19
N TRP A 98 -4.75 -0.66 -3.14
CA TRP A 98 -5.68 0.35 -2.62
C TRP A 98 -6.97 0.38 -3.45
N THR A 99 -6.87 0.43 -4.77
CA THR A 99 -8.03 0.40 -5.68
C THR A 99 -8.86 -0.89 -5.53
N LEU A 100 -8.24 -2.01 -5.17
CA LEU A 100 -8.96 -3.24 -4.85
C LEU A 100 -9.73 -3.11 -3.52
N LEU A 101 -9.12 -2.51 -2.48
CA LEU A 101 -9.80 -2.26 -1.19
C LEU A 101 -11.00 -1.31 -1.34
N GLU A 102 -10.86 -0.24 -2.12
CA GLU A 102 -11.94 0.72 -2.38
C GLU A 102 -13.15 0.04 -3.03
N LYS A 103 -12.94 -0.99 -3.86
CA LYS A 103 -14.03 -1.75 -4.48
C LYS A 103 -14.77 -2.66 -3.51
N GLU A 104 -14.10 -3.09 -2.44
CA GLU A 104 -14.71 -3.92 -1.39
C GLU A 104 -15.50 -3.07 -0.37
N GLU A 105 -15.39 -1.73 -0.40
CA GLU A 105 -15.94 -0.84 0.62
C GLU A 105 -16.60 0.42 0.05
N ILE A 106 -17.90 0.60 0.27
CA ILE A 106 -18.65 1.75 -0.28
C ILE A 106 -18.70 2.95 0.70
N LYS A 107 -18.37 2.78 1.98
CA LYS A 107 -18.71 3.76 3.04
C LYS A 107 -17.62 4.78 3.38
N LEU A 108 -16.41 4.67 2.83
CA LEU A 108 -15.25 5.48 3.24
C LEU A 108 -14.74 6.43 2.14
N GLU A 109 -15.61 6.88 1.24
CA GLU A 109 -15.28 7.63 0.02
C GLU A 109 -14.23 8.73 0.23
N LYS A 110 -14.37 9.58 1.26
CA LYS A 110 -13.41 10.65 1.53
C LYS A 110 -12.03 10.14 1.98
N LEU A 111 -11.99 9.14 2.87
CA LEU A 111 -10.71 8.57 3.34
C LEU A 111 -10.03 7.79 2.20
N HIS A 112 -10.82 7.10 1.39
CA HIS A 112 -10.41 6.44 0.14
C HIS A 112 -9.75 7.41 -0.82
N GLU A 113 -10.42 8.51 -1.14
CA GLU A 113 -9.89 9.56 -2.01
C GLU A 113 -8.61 10.19 -1.44
N ASP A 114 -8.60 10.54 -0.14
CA ASP A 114 -7.44 11.12 0.54
C ASP A 114 -6.20 10.20 0.42
N ILE A 115 -6.34 8.91 0.72
CA ILE A 115 -5.23 7.94 0.67
C ILE A 115 -4.80 7.71 -0.78
N ARG A 116 -5.74 7.52 -1.71
CA ARG A 116 -5.44 7.33 -3.14
C ARG A 116 -4.59 8.48 -3.67
N ARG A 117 -5.02 9.71 -3.39
CA ARG A 117 -4.32 10.93 -3.79
C ARG A 117 -2.95 11.04 -3.14
N LEU A 118 -2.82 10.71 -1.86
CA LEU A 118 -1.52 10.68 -1.17
C LEU A 118 -0.57 9.66 -1.80
N ILE A 119 -1.04 8.46 -2.12
CA ILE A 119 -0.23 7.44 -2.82
C ILE A 119 0.23 7.98 -4.18
N GLN A 120 -0.69 8.50 -5.01
CA GLN A 120 -0.35 9.07 -6.32
C GLN A 120 0.70 10.18 -6.24
N ILE A 121 0.56 11.10 -5.27
CA ILE A 121 1.55 12.18 -5.07
C ILE A 121 2.89 11.60 -4.62
N GLN A 122 2.89 10.64 -3.68
CA GLN A 122 4.12 10.06 -3.15
C GLN A 122 4.87 9.19 -4.16
N ILE A 123 4.16 8.56 -5.10
CA ILE A 123 4.80 7.87 -6.23
C ILE A 123 5.71 8.84 -7.00
N VAL A 124 5.23 10.04 -7.33
CA VAL A 124 6.05 11.07 -7.99
C VAL A 124 7.11 11.63 -7.03
N ALA A 125 6.74 11.92 -5.79
CA ALA A 125 7.63 12.53 -4.80
C ALA A 125 8.90 11.71 -4.57
N VAL A 126 8.78 10.38 -4.42
CA VAL A 126 9.93 9.49 -4.18
C VAL A 126 10.91 9.50 -5.36
N HIS A 127 10.42 9.53 -6.60
CA HIS A 127 11.28 9.65 -7.78
C HIS A 127 11.96 11.02 -7.83
N MET A 128 11.23 12.09 -7.51
CA MET A 128 11.78 13.46 -7.44
C MET A 128 12.87 13.60 -6.39
N GLU A 129 12.67 13.05 -5.18
CA GLU A 129 13.66 13.05 -4.08
C GLU A 129 14.95 12.31 -4.45
N LYS A 130 14.86 11.30 -5.33
CA LYS A 130 16.01 10.54 -5.85
C LYS A 130 16.68 11.19 -7.06
N GLY A 131 16.10 12.27 -7.61
CA GLY A 131 16.58 12.92 -8.83
C GLY A 131 16.22 12.17 -10.12
N TYR A 132 15.33 11.18 -10.06
CA TYR A 132 14.87 10.36 -11.19
C TYR A 132 13.74 11.06 -11.96
N PHE A 133 14.04 12.23 -12.53
CA PHE A 133 13.03 13.10 -13.15
C PHE A 133 12.40 12.50 -14.42
N LYS A 134 13.17 11.71 -15.17
CA LYS A 134 12.68 11.05 -16.39
C LYS A 134 11.68 9.97 -16.02
N GLU A 135 12.04 9.14 -15.06
CA GLU A 135 11.22 8.09 -14.49
C GLU A 135 9.96 8.67 -13.84
N ALA A 136 10.07 9.79 -13.11
CA ALA A 136 8.92 10.51 -12.57
C ALA A 136 7.92 10.93 -13.66
N THR A 137 8.42 11.32 -14.84
CA THR A 137 7.58 11.68 -16.00
C THR A 137 6.89 10.43 -16.57
N GLU A 138 7.64 9.34 -16.76
CA GLU A 138 7.09 8.08 -17.28
C GLU A 138 6.01 7.51 -16.34
N VAL A 139 6.26 7.55 -15.03
CA VAL A 139 5.32 7.10 -14.00
C VAL A 139 4.07 8.00 -13.98
N LEU A 140 4.23 9.32 -14.11
CA LEU A 140 3.08 10.23 -14.18
C LEU A 140 2.13 9.88 -15.33
N GLU A 141 2.69 9.57 -16.50
CA GLU A 141 1.89 9.16 -17.66
C GLU A 141 1.17 7.83 -17.44
N ARG A 142 1.81 6.86 -16.77
CA ARG A 142 1.16 5.59 -16.41
C ARG A 142 0.05 5.75 -15.37
N LEU A 143 0.22 6.65 -14.40
CA LEU A 143 -0.75 6.84 -13.31
C LEU A 143 -2.08 7.43 -13.76
N PHE A 144 -2.07 8.24 -14.81
CA PHE A 144 -3.20 9.11 -15.17
C PHE A 144 -3.66 8.89 -16.62
N THR A 145 -3.66 7.64 -17.08
CA THR A 145 -4.18 7.26 -18.41
C THR A 145 -5.66 7.66 -18.54
N ASP A 146 -5.92 8.68 -19.35
CA ASP A 146 -7.22 9.20 -19.83
C ASP A 146 -8.33 9.46 -18.80
N SER A 147 -7.99 9.63 -17.51
CA SER A 147 -8.93 10.01 -16.46
C SER A 147 -9.15 11.52 -16.42
N GLU A 148 -10.34 11.98 -16.83
CA GLU A 148 -10.75 13.39 -16.78
C GLU A 148 -10.74 13.96 -15.35
N SER A 149 -11.13 13.16 -14.35
CA SER A 149 -11.18 13.58 -12.95
C SER A 149 -9.81 13.86 -12.35
N ASP A 150 -8.77 13.18 -12.86
CA ASP A 150 -7.42 13.30 -12.33
C ASP A 150 -6.58 14.37 -13.02
N LYS A 151 -7.10 15.00 -14.08
CA LYS A 151 -6.42 16.07 -14.84
C LYS A 151 -5.83 17.17 -13.94
N PRO A 152 -6.54 17.71 -12.93
CA PRO A 152 -5.98 18.78 -12.10
C PRO A 152 -4.75 18.34 -11.31
N LEU A 153 -4.73 17.09 -10.82
CA LEU A 153 -3.60 16.55 -10.08
C LEU A 153 -2.42 16.26 -11.01
N ARG A 154 -2.70 15.65 -12.17
CA ARG A 154 -1.69 15.37 -13.21
C ARG A 154 -0.96 16.64 -13.64
N VAL A 155 -1.68 17.72 -13.95
CA VAL A 155 -1.08 19.01 -14.37
C VAL A 155 -0.20 19.61 -13.27
N LYS A 156 -0.64 19.55 -12.00
CA LYS A 156 0.16 20.00 -10.86
C LYS A 156 1.45 19.20 -10.73
N LEU A 157 1.38 17.88 -10.79
CA LEU A 157 2.55 17.01 -10.68
C LEU A 157 3.51 17.17 -11.87
N ALA A 158 2.99 17.33 -13.10
CA ALA A 158 3.82 17.64 -14.26
C ALA A 158 4.61 18.94 -14.09
N THR A 159 3.99 19.96 -13.49
CA THR A 159 4.65 21.24 -13.19
C THR A 159 5.77 21.06 -12.15
N VAL A 160 5.54 20.24 -11.13
CA VAL A 160 6.56 19.89 -10.12
C VAL A 160 7.73 19.11 -10.74
N ILE A 161 7.46 18.15 -11.62
CA ILE A 161 8.53 17.41 -12.30
C ILE A 161 9.36 18.35 -13.17
N LYS A 162 8.71 19.28 -13.88
CA LYS A 162 9.39 20.29 -14.70
C LYS A 162 10.26 21.24 -13.88
N SER A 163 9.88 21.58 -12.65
CA SER A 163 10.71 22.42 -11.78
C SER A 163 11.96 21.69 -11.28
N LYS A 164 11.99 20.35 -11.32
CA LYS A 164 13.09 19.50 -10.81
C LYS A 164 13.44 19.78 -9.35
N ASP A 165 12.49 20.32 -8.60
CA ASP A 165 12.63 20.68 -7.19
C ASP A 165 11.73 19.77 -6.35
N PRO A 166 12.29 18.84 -5.54
CA PRO A 166 11.50 17.97 -4.69
C PRO A 166 10.96 18.68 -3.43
N TYR A 167 11.41 19.90 -3.11
CA TYR A 167 11.06 20.62 -1.89
C TYR A 167 9.92 21.63 -2.07
N VAL A 168 9.16 21.52 -3.17
CA VAL A 168 8.00 22.37 -3.42
C VAL A 168 6.91 22.16 -2.35
N PRO A 169 6.12 23.21 -2.02
CA PRO A 169 5.10 23.14 -0.98
C PRO A 169 4.10 21.99 -1.14
N LEU A 170 3.79 21.60 -2.38
CA LEU A 170 2.89 20.48 -2.66
C LEU A 170 3.45 19.16 -2.10
N LEU A 171 4.72 18.84 -2.35
CA LEU A 171 5.30 17.57 -1.89
C LEU A 171 5.55 17.58 -0.37
N GLN A 172 5.82 18.76 0.20
CA GLN A 172 5.97 18.93 1.65
C GLN A 172 4.64 18.77 2.40
N SER A 173 3.56 19.36 1.88
CA SER A 173 2.23 19.27 2.50
C SER A 173 1.63 17.87 2.40
N PHE A 174 1.81 17.19 1.26
CA PHE A 174 1.35 15.82 1.03
C PHE A 174 2.44 14.81 1.36
N SER A 175 3.05 14.90 2.55
CA SER A 175 4.23 14.10 2.92
C SER A 175 3.95 12.59 3.05
N TYR A 176 5.02 11.80 2.98
CA TYR A 176 4.95 10.36 3.26
C TYR A 176 4.44 10.05 4.68
N ASN A 177 4.78 10.89 5.67
CA ASN A 177 4.27 10.72 7.03
C ASN A 177 2.75 10.92 7.10
N LEU A 178 2.22 11.85 6.32
CA LEU A 178 0.77 12.03 6.18
C LEU A 178 0.12 10.82 5.51
N LEU A 179 0.75 10.23 4.48
CA LEU A 179 0.30 8.97 3.89
C LEU A 179 0.22 7.85 4.94
N ILE A 180 1.29 7.63 5.70
CA ILE A 180 1.32 6.63 6.77
C ILE A 180 0.23 6.91 7.82
N SER A 181 0.07 8.16 8.24
CA SER A 181 -0.97 8.54 9.21
C SER A 181 -2.39 8.24 8.70
N LYS A 182 -2.68 8.50 7.42
CA LYS A 182 -4.00 8.23 6.84
C LYS A 182 -4.27 6.74 6.70
N ILE A 183 -3.26 5.95 6.30
CA ILE A 183 -3.35 4.49 6.29
C ILE A 183 -3.56 3.95 7.71
N LYS A 184 -2.93 4.52 8.74
CA LYS A 184 -3.21 4.15 10.15
C LYS A 184 -4.67 4.39 10.52
N SER A 185 -5.25 5.53 10.15
CA SER A 185 -6.69 5.77 10.36
C SER A 185 -7.58 4.74 9.65
N TYR A 186 -7.17 4.28 8.45
CA TYR A 186 -7.87 3.19 7.78
C TYR A 186 -7.73 1.85 8.54
N ILE A 187 -6.52 1.52 9.00
CA ILE A 187 -6.26 0.32 9.81
C ILE A 187 -7.13 0.31 11.06
N GLU A 188 -7.25 1.42 11.78
CA GLU A 188 -8.10 1.53 12.99
C GLU A 188 -9.56 1.17 12.69
N LEU A 189 -10.10 1.65 11.57
CA LEU A 189 -11.47 1.33 11.14
C LEU A 189 -11.60 -0.16 10.78
N TYR A 190 -10.63 -0.68 10.02
CA TYR A 190 -10.59 -2.10 9.65
C TYR A 190 -10.53 -3.02 10.89
N MET A 191 -9.69 -2.68 11.88
CA MET A 191 -9.56 -3.46 13.10
C MET A 191 -10.86 -3.44 13.91
N LYS A 192 -11.51 -2.28 14.03
CA LYS A 192 -12.79 -2.15 14.74
C LYS A 192 -13.91 -2.98 14.10
N GLU A 193 -13.95 -3.05 12.77
CA GLU A 193 -14.90 -3.90 12.06
C GLU A 193 -14.64 -5.39 12.34
N ASN A 194 -13.38 -5.81 12.34
CA ASN A 194 -13.02 -7.21 12.55
C ASN A 194 -13.08 -7.67 14.00
N GLU A 195 -12.89 -6.79 14.99
CA GLU A 195 -13.11 -7.12 16.41
C GLU A 195 -14.53 -7.59 16.67
N THR A 196 -15.52 -7.05 15.95
CA THR A 196 -16.92 -7.50 16.07
C THR A 196 -17.14 -8.90 15.47
N ASN A 197 -16.29 -9.35 14.55
CA ASN A 197 -16.39 -10.68 13.94
C ASN A 197 -15.84 -11.80 14.86
N PHE A 198 -14.86 -11.50 15.71
CA PHE A 198 -14.30 -12.47 16.67
C PHE A 198 -15.25 -12.80 17.83
N LEU A 199 -16.15 -11.89 18.20
CA LEU A 199 -17.08 -12.05 19.33
C LEU A 199 -18.46 -12.64 18.94
N ILE A 200 -18.70 -12.86 17.64
CA ILE A 200 -19.97 -13.41 17.11
C ILE A 200 -19.83 -14.91 16.74
N GLN A 201 -18.69 -15.54 17.03
CA GLN A 201 -18.51 -17.00 16.90
C GLN A 201 -18.90 -17.76 18.17
#